data_AF-A0A0K1UE95-F1
#
_entry.id   AF-A0A0K1UE95-F1
#
_cell.length_a   1.000
_cell.length_b   1.000
_cell.length_c   1.000
_cell.angle_alpha   90.00
_cell.angle_beta   90.00
_cell.angle_gamma   90.00
#
_symmetry.space_group_name_H-M   'P 1'
#
loop_
_entity.id
_entity.type
_entity.pdbx_description
1 polymer ?
#
loop_
_entity_poly.entity_id
_entity_poly.type
_entity_poly.pdbx_seq_one_letter_code
_entity_poly.pdbx_strand_id
1 'polypeptide(L)'
;MTSQVRYTATETEQLLRHALDSTTRLTKGRLATELGVAPARISEGLSGEWKLGGDKREKLIKRYGQPRGKRGRYVEAETSESISDFLQCEQEISRKRHLETILVALTAPGFLQELAGHIIKPDREDFSGIPPVLTPRQASQTLEKVEQFLLSPEFTEWLEAIRIGHQRLCREKASAKHLQDYFRASTFYDIDQVAELAFPIGRPEPPSDHGLKDHADKYGLAFQDINGLDLAALGAAFLSLQDEKHYRAAGLKEPISLAKPPRRKAFVENKEFVITGDSVWQEQGRFNSPKIGQPFTEAGVFRIPLKHPHQVLSPTFERQRNLEVPSSVKGVNWNLDYWTTYRVELFLNQDCNYALVIELGTDHGPFIANDLHLAERTILIPKISGRHVIEHLNDLRDWLGMEELPETSIKENIALAGGYIPGAEIL
;
A
#
# COMPACT_ATOMS: atom_id res chain seq x y z
N MET A 1 14.18 -52.87 -0.49
CA MET A 1 15.47 -52.41 -1.04
C MET A 1 15.26 -51.02 -1.64
N THR A 2 15.57 -49.96 -0.89
CA THR A 2 15.53 -48.58 -1.39
C THR A 2 16.73 -48.35 -2.30
N SER A 3 16.49 -48.20 -3.60
CA SER A 3 17.48 -47.74 -4.57
C SER A 3 18.04 -46.40 -4.07
N GLN A 4 19.31 -46.39 -3.63
CA GLN A 4 20.00 -45.14 -3.34
C GLN A 4 20.23 -44.42 -4.66
N VAL A 5 19.33 -43.50 -4.99
CA VAL A 5 19.50 -42.56 -6.10
C VAL A 5 20.82 -41.81 -5.88
N ARG A 6 21.81 -42.06 -6.74
CA ARG A 6 23.13 -41.42 -6.65
C ARG A 6 23.05 -40.02 -7.24
N TYR A 7 23.09 -39.03 -6.36
CA TYR A 7 23.08 -37.62 -6.74
C TYR A 7 24.47 -37.11 -7.13
N THR A 8 24.51 -36.14 -8.04
CA THR A 8 25.77 -35.57 -8.55
C THR A 8 26.24 -34.39 -7.70
N ALA A 9 27.54 -34.10 -7.75
CA ALA A 9 28.09 -32.90 -7.11
C ALA A 9 27.49 -31.62 -7.72
N THR A 10 27.24 -31.63 -9.04
CA THR A 10 26.58 -30.54 -9.76
C THR A 10 25.18 -30.26 -9.25
N GLU A 11 24.39 -31.28 -8.91
CA GLU A 11 23.07 -31.07 -8.29
C GLU A 11 23.18 -30.41 -6.91
N THR A 12 24.18 -30.80 -6.12
CA THR A 12 24.45 -30.19 -4.80
C THR A 12 24.80 -28.71 -4.95
N GLU A 13 25.71 -28.39 -5.87
CA GLU A 13 26.08 -27.01 -6.19
C GLU A 13 24.84 -26.18 -6.57
N GLN A 14 24.04 -26.68 -7.52
CA GLN A 14 22.85 -25.98 -8.01
C GLN A 14 21.82 -25.74 -6.89
N LEU A 15 21.56 -26.73 -6.04
CA LEU A 15 20.65 -26.59 -4.90
C LEU A 15 21.14 -25.57 -3.87
N LEU A 16 22.44 -25.57 -3.58
CA LEU A 16 23.03 -24.62 -2.64
C LEU A 16 23.02 -23.19 -3.20
N ARG A 17 23.37 -22.99 -4.48
CA ARG A 17 23.28 -21.69 -5.15
C ARG A 17 21.85 -21.17 -5.15
N HIS A 18 20.90 -22.00 -5.59
CA HIS A 18 19.49 -21.65 -5.63
C HIS A 18 18.96 -21.24 -4.25
N ALA A 19 19.31 -21.98 -3.19
CA ALA A 19 18.94 -21.60 -1.83
C ALA A 19 19.54 -20.24 -1.42
N LEU A 20 20.83 -20.00 -1.69
CA LEU A 20 21.50 -18.73 -1.37
C LEU A 20 20.93 -17.55 -2.17
N ASP A 21 20.54 -17.78 -3.42
CA ASP A 21 19.99 -16.75 -4.31
C ASP A 21 18.51 -16.47 -4.00
N SER A 22 17.79 -17.39 -3.34
CA SER A 22 16.37 -17.23 -3.00
C SER A 22 16.07 -16.09 -2.03
N THR A 23 17.07 -15.58 -1.30
CA THR A 23 16.90 -14.41 -0.43
C THR A 23 18.23 -13.71 -0.13
N THR A 24 18.21 -12.38 -0.17
CA THR A 24 19.38 -11.54 0.17
C THR A 24 19.85 -11.70 1.62
N ARG A 25 19.05 -12.30 2.51
CA ARG A 25 19.37 -12.47 3.93
C ARG A 25 20.01 -13.82 4.28
N LEU A 26 20.06 -14.77 3.35
CA LEU A 26 20.60 -16.10 3.60
C LEU A 26 22.10 -16.14 3.27
N THR A 27 22.92 -16.16 4.32
CA THR A 27 24.36 -16.34 4.18
C THR A 27 24.74 -17.81 4.20
N LYS A 28 25.93 -18.16 3.68
CA LYS A 28 26.48 -19.53 3.78
C LYS A 28 26.46 -20.07 5.21
N GLY A 29 26.76 -19.22 6.20
CA GLY A 29 26.72 -19.59 7.62
C GLY A 29 25.32 -19.95 8.10
N ARG A 30 24.31 -19.13 7.75
CA ARG A 30 22.90 -19.41 8.10
C ARG A 30 22.38 -20.68 7.44
N LEU A 31 22.72 -20.89 6.16
CA LEU A 31 22.37 -22.11 5.44
C LEU A 31 23.02 -23.35 6.07
N ALA A 32 24.28 -23.24 6.49
CA ALA A 32 24.98 -24.32 7.20
C ALA A 32 24.29 -24.69 8.52
N THR A 33 23.94 -23.68 9.32
CA THR A 33 23.17 -23.88 10.57
C THR A 33 21.83 -24.54 10.27
N GLU A 34 21.12 -24.10 9.24
CA GLU A 34 19.84 -24.69 8.86
C GLU A 34 19.98 -26.16 8.47
N LEU A 35 21.02 -26.53 7.73
CA LEU A 35 21.27 -27.91 7.29
C LEU A 35 21.96 -28.78 8.35
N GLY A 36 22.36 -28.21 9.49
CA GLY A 36 23.10 -28.92 10.53
C GLY A 36 24.47 -29.41 10.05
N VAL A 37 25.18 -28.60 9.25
CA VAL A 37 26.51 -28.91 8.74
C VAL A 37 27.50 -27.80 9.07
N ALA A 38 28.81 -28.10 9.02
CA ALA A 38 29.84 -27.09 9.18
C ALA A 38 29.82 -26.09 8.00
N PRO A 39 30.04 -24.78 8.22
CA PRO A 39 30.06 -23.78 7.15
C PRO A 39 31.00 -24.10 5.97
N ALA A 40 32.14 -24.74 6.23
CA ALA A 40 33.07 -25.19 5.20
C ALA A 40 32.42 -26.14 4.18
N ARG A 41 31.50 -27.02 4.63
CA ARG A 41 30.77 -27.94 3.75
C ARG A 41 29.93 -27.21 2.71
N ILE A 42 29.35 -26.06 3.05
CA ILE A 42 28.60 -25.27 2.06
C ILE A 42 29.53 -24.77 0.94
N SER A 43 30.74 -24.31 1.28
CA SER A 43 31.72 -23.90 0.28
C SER A 43 32.22 -25.08 -0.56
N GLU A 44 32.51 -26.23 0.05
CA GLU A 44 32.89 -27.47 -0.67
C GLU A 44 31.75 -27.97 -1.58
N GLY A 45 30.49 -27.82 -1.15
CA GLY A 45 29.33 -28.18 -1.96
C GLY A 45 29.17 -27.27 -3.17
N LEU A 46 29.50 -25.98 -3.01
CA LEU A 46 29.49 -25.00 -4.10
C LEU A 46 30.68 -25.17 -5.07
N SER A 47 31.79 -25.76 -4.63
CA SER A 47 32.92 -26.13 -5.51
C SER A 47 32.78 -27.51 -6.16
N GLY A 48 31.76 -28.29 -5.77
CA GLY A 48 31.53 -29.65 -6.26
C GLY A 48 32.38 -30.73 -5.56
N GLU A 49 33.08 -30.38 -4.48
CA GLU A 49 33.92 -31.29 -3.69
C GLU A 49 33.13 -32.05 -2.62
N TRP A 50 31.94 -31.54 -2.25
CA TRP A 50 31.04 -32.17 -1.28
C TRP A 50 29.66 -32.43 -1.87
N LYS A 51 29.03 -33.54 -1.43
CA LYS A 51 27.69 -33.94 -1.84
C LYS A 51 26.72 -33.84 -0.68
N LEU A 52 25.55 -33.25 -0.94
CA LEU A 52 24.49 -33.17 0.04
C LEU A 52 23.88 -34.55 0.31
N GLY A 53 23.68 -34.88 1.58
CA GLY A 53 22.88 -36.04 1.98
C GLY A 53 21.42 -35.90 1.52
N GLY A 54 20.73 -37.02 1.32
CA GLY A 54 19.33 -37.03 0.86
C GLY A 54 18.39 -36.23 1.77
N ASP A 55 18.57 -36.35 3.10
CA ASP A 55 17.84 -35.61 4.13
C ASP A 55 17.95 -34.09 3.96
N LYS A 56 19.17 -33.59 3.77
CA LYS A 56 19.47 -32.17 3.61
C LYS A 56 18.97 -31.66 2.26
N ARG A 57 19.03 -32.49 1.23
CA ARG A 57 18.51 -32.18 -0.10
C ARG A 57 17.00 -32.00 -0.06
N GLU A 58 16.28 -32.95 0.52
CA GLU A 58 14.84 -32.85 0.69
C GLU A 58 14.47 -31.62 1.50
N LYS A 59 15.25 -31.27 2.53
CA LYS A 59 15.05 -30.03 3.29
C LYS A 59 15.20 -28.79 2.42
N LEU A 60 16.23 -28.70 1.57
CA LEU A 60 16.40 -27.58 0.64
C LEU A 60 15.30 -27.53 -0.41
N ILE A 61 14.98 -28.65 -1.05
CA ILE A 61 13.94 -28.71 -2.08
C ILE A 61 12.57 -28.32 -1.50
N LYS A 62 12.24 -28.82 -0.31
CA LYS A 62 10.99 -28.49 0.37
C LYS A 62 10.87 -27.00 0.70
N ARG A 63 12.00 -26.33 0.98
CA ARG A 63 12.01 -24.94 1.43
C ARG A 63 12.20 -23.94 0.29
N TYR A 64 13.09 -24.23 -0.64
CA TYR A 64 13.56 -23.31 -1.68
C TYR A 64 13.17 -23.76 -3.10
N GLY A 65 12.66 -24.99 -3.25
CA GLY A 65 12.34 -25.58 -4.54
C GLY A 65 13.53 -26.28 -5.21
N GLN A 66 13.26 -26.97 -6.32
CA GLN A 66 14.29 -27.62 -7.14
C GLN A 66 14.79 -26.64 -8.23
N PRO A 67 16.11 -26.45 -8.42
CA PRO A 67 16.66 -25.50 -9.40
C PRO A 67 16.23 -25.76 -10.85
N ARG A 68 15.94 -27.03 -11.19
CA ARG A 68 15.29 -27.44 -12.43
C ARG A 68 13.95 -28.08 -12.07
N GLY A 69 12.94 -27.23 -11.88
CA GLY A 69 11.57 -27.64 -11.59
C GLY A 69 10.72 -27.83 -12.84
N LYS A 70 9.46 -28.23 -12.63
CA LYS A 70 8.40 -28.07 -13.64
C LYS A 70 8.27 -26.59 -14.00
N ARG A 71 7.75 -26.30 -15.21
CA ARG A 71 7.34 -24.92 -15.55
C ARG A 71 6.39 -24.40 -14.47
N GLY A 72 6.53 -23.14 -14.10
CA GLY A 72 5.69 -22.50 -13.10
C GLY A 72 5.36 -21.06 -13.47
N ARG A 73 4.39 -20.49 -12.76
CA ARG A 73 3.99 -19.08 -12.88
C ARG A 73 4.77 -18.26 -11.85
N TYR A 74 5.54 -17.29 -12.33
CA TYR A 74 6.12 -16.27 -11.47
C TYR A 74 5.03 -15.31 -10.99
N VAL A 75 5.04 -14.99 -9.70
CA VAL A 75 4.14 -13.99 -9.11
C VAL A 75 4.88 -13.20 -8.04
N GLU A 76 4.68 -11.89 -8.03
CA GLU A 76 5.03 -11.02 -6.92
C GLU A 76 3.76 -10.75 -6.11
N ALA A 77 3.76 -11.11 -4.84
CA ALA A 77 2.55 -11.07 -4.01
C ALA A 77 2.83 -10.78 -2.54
N GLU A 78 1.83 -10.18 -1.88
CA GLU A 78 1.69 -10.20 -0.43
C GLU A 78 1.44 -11.64 0.03
N THR A 79 1.97 -12.04 1.19
CA THR A 79 1.73 -13.38 1.74
C THR A 79 0.76 -13.36 2.90
N SER A 80 -0.18 -14.29 2.91
CA SER A 80 -0.99 -14.62 4.10
C SER A 80 -0.87 -16.10 4.43
N GLU A 81 -0.97 -16.43 5.71
CA GLU A 81 -0.82 -17.82 6.18
C GLU A 81 -2.05 -18.68 5.83
N SER A 82 -3.23 -18.07 5.75
CA SER A 82 -4.50 -18.74 5.47
C SER A 82 -5.54 -17.75 4.95
N ILE A 83 -6.67 -18.24 4.41
CA ILE A 83 -7.76 -17.36 4.00
C ILE A 83 -8.30 -16.59 5.21
N SER A 84 -8.48 -17.26 6.36
CA SER A 84 -8.94 -16.60 7.59
C SER A 84 -7.98 -15.50 8.05
N ASP A 85 -6.66 -15.72 7.98
CA ASP A 85 -5.66 -14.71 8.32
C ASP A 85 -5.79 -13.49 7.39
N PHE A 86 -5.88 -13.71 6.08
CA PHE A 86 -6.11 -12.65 5.10
C PHE A 86 -7.37 -11.84 5.45
N LEU A 87 -8.51 -12.51 5.64
CA LEU A 87 -9.79 -11.85 5.92
C LEU A 87 -9.79 -11.06 7.23
N GLN A 88 -9.17 -11.57 8.28
CA GLN A 88 -9.09 -10.91 9.59
C GLN A 88 -8.12 -9.73 9.59
N CYS A 89 -6.99 -9.86 8.89
CA CYS A 89 -5.94 -8.85 8.86
C CYS A 89 -6.17 -7.77 7.79
N GLU A 90 -7.12 -7.95 6.86
CA GLU A 90 -7.33 -7.08 5.70
C GLU A 90 -7.51 -5.60 6.06
N GLN A 91 -8.29 -5.31 7.10
CA GLN A 91 -8.49 -3.94 7.55
C GLN A 91 -7.18 -3.32 8.05
N GLU A 92 -6.35 -4.06 8.78
CA GLU A 92 -5.08 -3.56 9.28
C GLU A 92 -4.05 -3.39 8.15
N ILE A 93 -4.01 -4.33 7.20
CA ILE A 93 -3.12 -4.27 6.05
C ILE A 93 -3.46 -3.06 5.18
N SER A 94 -4.73 -2.82 4.86
CA SER A 94 -5.14 -1.63 4.09
C SER A 94 -4.82 -0.32 4.82
N ARG A 95 -4.95 -0.25 6.17
CA ARG A 95 -4.46 0.90 6.96
C ARG A 95 -2.96 1.11 6.78
N LYS A 96 -2.17 0.03 6.85
CA LYS A 96 -0.70 0.08 6.66
C LYS A 96 -0.33 0.53 5.25
N ARG A 97 -1.03 0.04 4.21
CA ARG A 97 -0.85 0.46 2.82
C ARG A 97 -1.12 1.94 2.65
N HIS A 98 -2.24 2.44 3.16
CA HIS A 98 -2.56 3.86 3.09
C HIS A 98 -1.55 4.73 3.86
N LEU A 99 -1.10 4.30 5.04
CA LEU A 99 0.00 4.94 5.77
C LEU A 99 1.30 4.95 4.96
N GLU A 100 1.61 3.83 4.28
CA GLU A 100 2.76 3.73 3.39
C GLU A 100 2.68 4.79 2.30
N THR A 101 1.54 4.92 1.63
CA THR A 101 1.36 5.89 0.55
C THR A 101 1.56 7.33 1.02
N ILE A 102 1.03 7.68 2.19
CA ILE A 102 1.22 9.02 2.78
C ILE A 102 2.67 9.26 3.13
N LEU A 103 3.31 8.32 3.83
CA LEU A 103 4.74 8.44 4.13
C LEU A 103 5.54 8.51 2.85
N VAL A 104 5.15 7.77 1.81
CA VAL A 104 5.79 7.74 0.49
C VAL A 104 5.77 9.11 -0.18
N ALA A 105 4.73 9.90 0.04
CA ALA A 105 4.69 11.29 -0.38
C ALA A 105 5.54 12.19 0.54
N LEU A 106 5.27 12.19 1.85
CA LEU A 106 5.82 13.14 2.83
C LEU A 106 7.34 13.06 3.08
N THR A 107 8.00 12.11 2.44
CA THR A 107 9.44 11.87 2.60
C THR A 107 10.13 11.78 1.22
N ALA A 108 9.39 11.98 0.11
CA ALA A 108 9.92 11.92 -1.23
C ALA A 108 10.66 13.23 -1.52
N PRO A 109 11.95 13.20 -1.94
CA PRO A 109 12.70 14.43 -2.16
C PRO A 109 12.04 15.38 -3.17
N GLY A 110 11.45 14.86 -4.24
CA GLY A 110 10.73 15.67 -5.24
C GLY A 110 9.52 16.39 -4.66
N PHE A 111 8.68 15.67 -3.93
CA PHE A 111 7.50 16.24 -3.26
C PHE A 111 7.88 17.32 -2.24
N LEU A 112 8.90 17.05 -1.40
CA LEU A 112 9.37 18.00 -0.39
C LEU A 112 9.99 19.26 -1.00
N GLN A 113 10.69 19.11 -2.12
CA GLN A 113 11.24 20.22 -2.87
C GLN A 113 10.14 21.10 -3.48
N GLU A 114 9.11 20.50 -4.08
CA GLU A 114 7.94 21.21 -4.61
C GLU A 114 7.19 21.94 -3.49
N LEU A 115 6.90 21.26 -2.38
CA LEU A 115 6.27 21.85 -1.21
C LEU A 115 7.03 23.09 -0.71
N ALA A 116 8.35 22.99 -0.59
CA ALA A 116 9.17 24.12 -0.17
C ALA A 116 9.11 25.27 -1.18
N GLY A 117 9.13 25.00 -2.48
CA GLY A 117 9.03 26.01 -3.54
C GLY A 117 7.70 26.77 -3.52
N HIS A 118 6.59 26.09 -3.22
CA HIS A 118 5.24 26.68 -3.20
C HIS A 118 4.89 27.47 -1.94
N ILE A 119 5.70 27.37 -0.88
CA ILE A 119 5.45 28.02 0.42
C ILE A 119 6.40 29.21 0.67
N ILE A 120 7.33 29.49 -0.22
CA ILE A 120 8.25 30.63 -0.07
C ILE A 120 7.61 31.94 -0.50
N LYS A 121 7.89 32.99 0.26
CA LYS A 121 7.56 34.37 -0.13
C LYS A 121 8.39 34.73 -1.36
N PRO A 122 7.77 34.95 -2.55
CA PRO A 122 8.52 35.34 -3.72
C PRO A 122 9.26 36.64 -3.41
N ASP A 123 10.52 36.71 -3.85
CA ASP A 123 11.24 37.97 -3.81
C ASP A 123 10.49 38.95 -4.73
N ARG A 124 10.31 40.20 -4.29
CA ARG A 124 9.34 41.16 -4.89
C ARG A 124 9.58 41.46 -6.37
N GLU A 125 10.70 41.00 -6.93
CA GLU A 125 11.15 41.29 -8.29
C GLU A 125 10.79 40.18 -9.31
N ASP A 126 10.34 38.99 -8.88
CA ASP A 126 10.05 37.88 -9.80
C ASP A 126 8.54 37.57 -9.89
N PHE A 127 7.88 38.14 -10.90
CA PHE A 127 6.46 37.92 -11.22
C PHE A 127 6.24 36.75 -12.19
N SER A 128 7.25 35.93 -12.49
CA SER A 128 7.13 34.84 -13.47
C SER A 128 6.07 33.80 -13.10
N GLY A 129 5.65 33.76 -11.83
CA GLY A 129 4.75 32.74 -11.33
C GLY A 129 5.37 31.35 -11.40
N ILE A 130 6.67 31.20 -11.59
CA ILE A 130 7.34 29.92 -11.51
C ILE A 130 7.91 29.81 -10.09
N PRO A 131 7.62 28.72 -9.33
CA PRO A 131 8.21 28.54 -8.02
C PRO A 131 9.74 28.62 -8.09
N PRO A 132 10.41 29.29 -7.14
CA PRO A 132 11.86 29.40 -7.15
C PRO A 132 12.51 28.01 -7.01
N VAL A 133 13.57 27.77 -7.78
CA VAL A 133 14.37 26.54 -7.65
C VAL A 133 15.27 26.66 -6.43
N LEU A 134 14.90 25.98 -5.34
CA LEU A 134 15.66 26.01 -4.10
C LEU A 134 16.84 25.04 -4.12
N THR A 135 17.94 25.44 -3.48
CA THR A 135 18.98 24.46 -3.11
C THR A 135 18.43 23.49 -2.05
N PRO A 136 18.96 22.25 -1.93
CA PRO A 136 18.52 21.30 -0.91
C PRO A 136 18.58 21.86 0.52
N ARG A 137 19.56 22.72 0.80
CA ARG A 137 19.70 23.41 2.09
C ARG A 137 18.57 24.40 2.33
N GLN A 138 18.24 25.23 1.34
CA GLN A 138 17.12 26.19 1.44
C GLN A 138 15.77 25.47 1.57
N ALA A 139 15.57 24.38 0.81
CA ALA A 139 14.39 23.55 0.92
C ALA A 139 14.25 22.98 2.34
N SER A 140 15.31 22.38 2.89
CA SER A 140 15.32 21.86 4.27
C SER A 140 15.01 22.94 5.31
N GLN A 141 15.64 24.12 5.23
CA GLN A 141 15.35 25.25 6.13
C GLN A 141 13.91 25.77 6.02
N THR A 142 13.35 25.74 4.81
CA THR A 142 11.95 26.12 4.58
C THR A 142 11.01 25.09 5.20
N LEU A 143 11.32 23.79 5.04
CA LEU A 143 10.55 22.71 5.62
C LEU A 143 10.59 22.73 7.16
N GLU A 144 11.71 23.11 7.77
CA GLU A 144 11.78 23.32 9.24
C GLU A 144 10.79 24.41 9.70
N LYS A 145 10.66 25.51 8.94
CA LYS A 145 9.66 26.55 9.23
C LYS A 145 8.23 26.06 9.01
N VAL A 146 8.01 25.26 7.97
CA VAL A 146 6.71 24.61 7.71
C VAL A 146 6.33 23.70 8.87
N GLU A 147 7.24 22.86 9.36
CA GLU A 147 6.99 22.01 10.54
C GLU A 147 6.60 22.85 11.76
N GLN A 148 7.36 23.89 12.06
CA GLN A 148 7.07 24.78 13.19
C GLN A 148 5.69 25.45 13.06
N PHE A 149 5.31 25.83 11.85
CA PHE A 149 3.99 26.38 11.54
C PHE A 149 2.89 25.34 11.73
N LEU A 150 3.05 24.13 11.19
CA LEU A 150 2.07 23.05 11.30
C LEU A 150 1.88 22.59 12.75
N LEU A 151 2.94 22.66 13.58
CA LEU A 151 2.90 22.37 15.01
C LEU A 151 2.35 23.51 15.87
N SER A 152 2.03 24.66 15.29
CA SER A 152 1.54 25.80 16.05
C SER A 152 0.11 25.58 16.57
N PRO A 153 -0.25 26.16 17.74
CA PRO A 153 -1.61 26.12 18.25
C PRO A 153 -2.64 26.65 17.24
N GLU A 154 -2.34 27.76 16.57
CA GLU A 154 -3.24 28.41 15.62
C GLU A 154 -3.51 27.52 14.40
N PHE A 155 -2.49 26.80 13.90
CA PHE A 155 -2.71 25.83 12.82
C PHE A 155 -3.60 24.67 13.29
N THR A 156 -3.40 24.20 14.52
CA THR A 156 -4.20 23.11 15.09
C THR A 156 -5.66 23.52 15.28
N GLU A 157 -5.90 24.73 15.78
CA GLU A 157 -7.24 25.33 15.92
C GLU A 157 -7.91 25.51 14.56
N TRP A 158 -7.18 26.02 13.56
CA TRP A 158 -7.66 26.13 12.19
C TRP A 158 -8.04 24.78 11.59
N LEU A 159 -7.19 23.76 11.77
CA LEU A 159 -7.45 22.43 11.22
C LEU A 159 -8.69 21.79 11.84
N GLU A 160 -8.91 22.00 13.14
CA GLU A 160 -10.13 21.53 13.81
C GLU A 160 -11.37 22.25 13.29
N ALA A 161 -11.33 23.57 13.12
CA ALA A 161 -12.43 24.34 12.53
C ALA A 161 -12.74 23.86 11.10
N ILE A 162 -11.70 23.60 10.30
CA ILE A 162 -11.80 22.99 8.97
C ILE A 162 -12.50 21.64 9.02
N ARG A 163 -12.11 20.77 9.96
CA ARG A 163 -12.69 19.44 10.12
C ARG A 163 -14.18 19.52 10.46
N ILE A 164 -14.57 20.41 11.37
CA ILE A 164 -15.97 20.63 11.75
C ILE A 164 -16.80 21.08 10.54
N GLY A 165 -16.35 22.10 9.80
CA GLY A 165 -17.09 22.58 8.63
C GLY A 165 -17.09 21.58 7.46
N HIS A 166 -16.02 20.82 7.26
CA HIS A 166 -15.99 19.71 6.30
C HIS A 166 -17.03 18.64 6.64
N GLN A 167 -17.11 18.22 7.90
CA GLN A 167 -18.11 17.24 8.35
C GLN A 167 -19.54 17.76 8.15
N ARG A 168 -19.79 19.04 8.44
CA ARG A 168 -21.08 19.69 8.16
C ARG A 168 -21.42 19.62 6.67
N LEU A 169 -20.50 20.01 5.80
CA LEU A 169 -20.69 19.99 4.35
C LEU A 169 -20.92 18.59 3.79
N CYS A 170 -20.26 17.57 4.35
CA CYS A 170 -20.52 16.18 4.02
C CYS A 170 -21.97 15.77 4.35
N ARG A 171 -22.47 16.16 5.54
CA ARG A 171 -23.87 15.87 5.95
C ARG A 171 -24.88 16.59 5.07
N GLU A 172 -24.56 17.82 4.66
CA GLU A 172 -25.37 18.63 3.73
C GLU A 172 -25.27 18.18 2.27
N LYS A 173 -24.51 17.12 1.99
CA LYS A 173 -24.31 16.59 0.63
C LYS A 173 -23.74 17.66 -0.32
N ALA A 174 -22.84 18.50 0.18
CA ALA A 174 -22.20 19.54 -0.59
C ALA A 174 -21.47 18.99 -1.82
N SER A 175 -21.47 19.75 -2.91
CA SER A 175 -20.75 19.38 -4.13
C SER A 175 -19.24 19.46 -3.91
N ALA A 176 -18.46 18.79 -4.75
CA ALA A 176 -17.00 18.92 -4.80
C ALA A 176 -16.58 20.40 -4.88
N LYS A 177 -17.25 21.19 -5.71
CA LYS A 177 -16.99 22.64 -5.84
C LYS A 177 -17.18 23.38 -4.52
N HIS A 178 -18.26 23.09 -3.78
CA HIS A 178 -18.50 23.73 -2.49
C HIS A 178 -17.40 23.43 -1.47
N LEU A 179 -16.88 22.20 -1.47
CA LEU A 179 -15.72 21.85 -0.62
C LEU A 179 -14.48 22.63 -1.05
N GLN A 180 -14.20 22.72 -2.35
CA GLN A 180 -13.06 23.49 -2.82
C GLN A 180 -13.16 24.97 -2.42
N ASP A 181 -14.35 25.57 -2.59
CA ASP A 181 -14.61 26.95 -2.18
C ASP A 181 -14.45 27.11 -0.65
N TYR A 182 -14.91 26.13 0.15
CA TYR A 182 -14.72 26.09 1.60
C TYR A 182 -13.24 26.16 2.01
N PHE A 183 -12.43 25.20 1.54
CA PHE A 183 -11.02 25.09 1.88
C PHE A 183 -10.22 26.30 1.36
N ARG A 184 -10.61 26.86 0.21
CA ARG A 184 -9.98 28.08 -0.30
C ARG A 184 -10.29 29.27 0.58
N ALA A 185 -11.54 29.44 1.01
CA ALA A 185 -11.95 30.56 1.83
C ALA A 185 -11.30 30.51 3.20
N SER A 186 -11.26 29.33 3.84
CA SER A 186 -10.80 29.16 5.21
C SER A 186 -9.38 29.63 5.50
N THR A 187 -8.52 29.84 4.50
CA THR A 187 -7.16 30.37 4.72
C THR A 187 -7.12 31.89 4.92
N PHE A 188 -8.22 32.60 4.60
CA PHE A 188 -8.33 34.05 4.63
C PHE A 188 -9.21 34.62 5.77
N TYR A 189 -10.03 33.78 6.40
CA TYR A 189 -10.93 34.19 7.49
C TYR A 189 -10.28 33.96 8.85
N ASP A 190 -10.75 34.68 9.86
CA ASP A 190 -10.32 34.45 11.25
C ASP A 190 -10.66 33.02 11.64
N ILE A 191 -9.75 32.38 12.38
CA ILE A 191 -9.81 30.95 12.70
C ILE A 191 -11.12 30.57 13.40
N ASP A 192 -11.64 31.45 14.27
CA ASP A 192 -12.88 31.27 15.02
C ASP A 192 -14.14 31.31 14.13
N GLN A 193 -14.06 31.89 12.93
CA GLN A 193 -15.18 31.99 11.98
C GLN A 193 -15.21 30.84 10.95
N VAL A 194 -14.10 30.12 10.78
CA VAL A 194 -13.94 29.10 9.72
C VAL A 194 -15.03 28.04 9.78
N ALA A 195 -15.37 27.53 10.97
CA ALA A 195 -16.38 26.50 11.13
C ALA A 195 -17.80 26.97 10.76
N GLU A 196 -18.07 28.28 10.80
CA GLU A 196 -19.39 28.88 10.60
C GLU A 196 -19.62 29.44 9.19
N LEU A 197 -18.62 29.37 8.30
CA LEU A 197 -18.71 29.90 6.93
C LEU A 197 -19.95 29.38 6.19
N ALA A 198 -20.87 30.28 5.84
CA ALA A 198 -22.09 29.98 5.12
C ALA A 198 -21.86 29.86 3.59
N PHE A 199 -22.70 29.08 2.91
CA PHE A 199 -22.69 28.96 1.45
C PHE A 199 -23.87 29.74 0.82
N PRO A 200 -23.66 30.44 -0.31
CA PRO A 200 -22.40 30.61 -1.04
C PRO A 200 -21.43 31.54 -0.30
N ILE A 201 -20.13 31.22 -0.34
CA ILE A 201 -19.10 32.10 0.20
C ILE A 201 -19.03 33.33 -0.72
N GLY A 202 -19.31 34.51 -0.18
CA GLY A 202 -19.21 35.78 -0.92
C GLY A 202 -17.79 35.99 -1.48
N ARG A 203 -17.62 36.92 -2.43
CA ARG A 203 -16.27 37.33 -2.88
C ARG A 203 -15.40 37.65 -1.65
N PRO A 204 -14.13 37.22 -1.59
CA PRO A 204 -13.31 37.32 -0.38
C PRO A 204 -12.92 38.78 -0.12
N GLU A 205 -13.76 39.49 0.61
CA GLU A 205 -13.43 40.66 1.44
C GLU A 205 -14.34 40.58 2.68
N PRO A 206 -13.79 40.45 3.90
CA PRO A 206 -12.68 41.26 4.42
C PRO A 206 -11.44 40.45 4.85
N PRO A 207 -10.32 41.16 5.11
CA PRO A 207 -9.14 40.61 5.76
C PRO A 207 -9.43 40.30 7.23
N SER A 208 -8.69 39.33 7.72
CA SER A 208 -8.75 38.89 9.09
C SER A 208 -7.31 39.01 9.59
N ASP A 209 -7.00 39.99 10.46
CA ASP A 209 -5.65 40.18 11.03
C ASP A 209 -5.17 38.93 11.83
N HIS A 210 -6.05 37.95 12.02
CA HIS A 210 -5.83 36.68 12.71
C HIS A 210 -6.06 35.46 11.81
N GLY A 211 -5.98 35.64 10.50
CA GLY A 211 -6.13 34.55 9.53
C GLY A 211 -4.90 33.63 9.47
N LEU A 212 -5.09 32.43 8.95
CA LEU A 212 -4.00 31.45 8.82
C LEU A 212 -2.82 31.99 7.98
N LYS A 213 -3.13 32.79 6.95
CA LYS A 213 -2.12 33.43 6.11
C LYS A 213 -1.25 34.41 6.88
N ASP A 214 -1.84 35.25 7.73
CA ASP A 214 -1.10 36.22 8.55
C ASP A 214 -0.26 35.51 9.60
N HIS A 215 -0.75 34.38 10.12
CA HIS A 215 0.04 33.51 10.97
C HIS A 215 1.24 32.90 10.24
N ALA A 216 1.06 32.42 9.01
CA ALA A 216 2.15 31.87 8.19
C ALA A 216 3.25 32.91 7.89
N ASP A 217 2.87 34.18 7.68
CA ASP A 217 3.82 35.28 7.49
C ASP A 217 4.76 35.45 8.70
N LYS A 218 4.32 35.14 9.93
CA LYS A 218 5.18 35.18 11.13
C LYS A 218 6.31 34.14 11.09
N TYR A 219 6.12 33.04 10.38
CA TYR A 219 7.14 32.01 10.13
C TYR A 219 7.97 32.32 8.87
N GLY A 220 7.67 33.42 8.17
CA GLY A 220 8.28 33.77 6.89
C GLY A 220 7.83 32.85 5.74
N LEU A 221 6.60 32.35 5.81
CA LEU A 221 5.97 31.50 4.80
C LEU A 221 4.92 32.30 4.03
N ALA A 222 4.72 31.96 2.76
CA ALA A 222 3.68 32.55 1.91
C ALA A 222 2.91 31.46 1.16
N PHE A 223 1.60 31.41 1.38
CA PHE A 223 0.73 30.40 0.76
C PHE A 223 0.07 30.90 -0.54
N GLN A 224 0.84 31.55 -1.41
CA GLN A 224 0.26 32.09 -2.66
C GLN A 224 -0.15 30.97 -3.62
N ASP A 225 0.59 29.85 -3.60
CA ASP A 225 0.43 28.76 -4.56
C ASP A 225 -0.09 27.45 -3.97
N ILE A 226 -0.18 27.37 -2.64
CA ILE A 226 -0.78 26.22 -1.95
C ILE A 226 -2.22 26.60 -1.58
N ASN A 227 -3.17 25.81 -2.05
CA ASN A 227 -4.56 26.00 -1.67
C ASN A 227 -4.79 25.45 -0.24
N GLY A 228 -5.86 25.89 0.43
CA GLY A 228 -6.15 25.42 1.80
C GLY A 228 -6.47 23.93 1.90
N LEU A 229 -6.78 23.27 0.78
CA LEU A 229 -7.03 21.84 0.73
C LEU A 229 -5.73 21.04 0.85
N ASP A 230 -4.73 21.39 0.05
CA ASP A 230 -3.39 20.81 0.10
C ASP A 230 -2.81 21.00 1.51
N LEU A 231 -3.00 22.19 2.09
CA LEU A 231 -2.53 22.51 3.44
C LEU A 231 -3.27 21.72 4.53
N ALA A 232 -4.58 21.56 4.42
CA ALA A 232 -5.36 20.75 5.34
C ALA A 232 -4.95 19.27 5.27
N ALA A 233 -4.82 18.70 4.06
CA ALA A 233 -4.39 17.32 3.88
C ALA A 233 -2.96 17.10 4.43
N LEU A 234 -2.01 17.97 4.07
CA LEU A 234 -0.64 17.93 4.57
C LEU A 234 -0.59 18.02 6.10
N GLY A 235 -1.28 19.01 6.67
CA GLY A 235 -1.30 19.26 8.10
C GLY A 235 -1.93 18.12 8.88
N ALA A 236 -3.07 17.58 8.41
CA ALA A 236 -3.74 16.46 9.06
C ALA A 236 -2.89 15.19 9.05
N ALA A 237 -2.23 14.88 7.93
CA ALA A 237 -1.31 13.75 7.83
C ALA A 237 -0.08 13.93 8.71
N PHE A 238 0.55 15.11 8.66
CA PHE A 238 1.75 15.44 9.43
C PHE A 238 1.47 15.40 10.94
N LEU A 239 0.42 16.07 11.41
CA LEU A 239 0.04 16.09 12.83
C LEU A 239 -0.35 14.70 13.34
N SER A 240 -1.06 13.90 12.52
CA SER A 240 -1.37 12.52 12.89
C SER A 240 -0.09 11.69 13.09
N LEU A 241 0.95 11.93 12.30
CA LEU A 241 2.26 11.29 12.42
C LEU A 241 3.15 11.88 13.52
N GLN A 242 2.68 12.88 14.27
CA GLN A 242 3.31 13.30 15.52
C GLN A 242 2.87 12.46 16.72
N ASP A 243 1.71 11.80 16.63
CA ASP A 243 1.23 10.88 17.66
C ASP A 243 2.05 9.58 17.68
N GLU A 244 2.47 9.15 18.88
CA GLU A 244 3.24 7.93 19.09
C GLU A 244 2.57 6.68 18.51
N LYS A 245 1.25 6.56 18.63
CA LYS A 245 0.52 5.44 18.05
C LYS A 245 0.78 5.32 16.56
N HIS A 246 0.80 6.44 15.85
CA HIS A 246 0.86 6.47 14.39
C HIS A 246 2.30 6.39 13.87
N TYR A 247 3.26 7.13 14.43
CA TYR A 247 4.65 7.00 13.96
C TYR A 247 5.27 5.63 14.33
N ARG A 248 4.85 5.01 15.44
CA ARG A 248 5.28 3.63 15.77
C ARG A 248 4.68 2.62 14.83
N ALA A 249 3.39 2.76 14.46
CA ALA A 249 2.77 1.93 13.44
C ALA A 249 3.47 2.08 12.07
N ALA A 250 4.00 3.28 11.79
CA ALA A 250 4.86 3.58 10.66
C ALA A 250 6.31 3.03 10.79
N GLY A 251 6.61 2.22 11.81
CA GLY A 251 7.96 1.68 12.03
C GLY A 251 9.03 2.75 12.33
N LEU A 252 8.62 3.97 12.68
CA LEU A 252 9.52 5.07 13.00
C LEU A 252 9.88 5.04 14.50
N LYS A 253 11.09 5.52 14.81
CA LYS A 253 11.57 5.63 16.19
C LYS A 253 11.16 6.93 16.86
N GLU A 254 10.92 7.95 16.05
CA GLU A 254 10.61 9.32 16.41
C GLU A 254 9.53 9.85 15.45
N PRO A 255 8.83 10.94 15.81
CA PRO A 255 7.91 11.62 14.90
C PRO A 255 8.53 11.96 13.55
N ILE A 256 7.70 12.04 12.51
CA ILE A 256 8.17 12.41 11.17
C ILE A 256 8.71 13.85 11.16
N SER A 257 9.83 14.05 10.47
CA SER A 257 10.33 15.35 10.04
C SER A 257 10.31 15.43 8.52
N LEU A 258 9.68 16.47 7.98
CA LEU A 258 9.73 16.89 6.58
C LEU A 258 11.13 17.42 6.21
N ALA A 259 11.82 18.10 7.12
CA ALA A 259 13.16 18.64 6.88
C ALA A 259 14.25 17.56 6.89
N LYS A 260 14.05 16.51 7.69
CA LYS A 260 14.95 15.36 7.85
C LYS A 260 14.16 14.05 7.68
N PRO A 261 13.71 13.75 6.45
CA PRO A 261 12.85 12.61 6.19
C PRO A 261 13.52 11.29 6.61
N PRO A 262 12.85 10.44 7.41
CA PRO A 262 13.42 9.16 7.83
C PRO A 262 13.68 8.23 6.65
N ARG A 263 14.63 7.30 6.81
CA ARG A 263 14.77 6.18 5.88
C ARG A 263 13.55 5.27 6.01
N ARG A 264 12.90 5.02 4.88
CA ARG A 264 11.70 4.17 4.84
C ARG A 264 12.04 2.70 4.74
N LYS A 265 11.13 1.90 5.29
CA LYS A 265 11.00 0.47 5.02
C LYS A 265 9.55 0.24 4.62
N ALA A 266 9.32 -0.55 3.57
CA ALA A 266 7.96 -0.93 3.17
C ALA A 266 7.25 -1.63 4.34
N PHE A 267 5.97 -1.31 4.56
CA PHE A 267 5.16 -1.96 5.59
C PHE A 267 4.62 -3.28 5.11
N VAL A 268 4.33 -3.33 3.82
CA VAL A 268 3.86 -4.53 3.14
C VAL A 268 4.97 -5.04 2.24
N GLU A 269 5.53 -6.20 2.60
CA GLU A 269 6.61 -6.82 1.84
C GLU A 269 6.00 -7.74 0.78
N ASN A 270 6.11 -7.34 -0.48
CA ASN A 270 5.93 -8.24 -1.60
C ASN A 270 7.07 -9.24 -1.63
N LYS A 271 6.73 -10.50 -1.87
CA LYS A 271 7.70 -11.58 -2.07
C LYS A 271 7.50 -12.19 -3.44
N GLU A 272 8.58 -12.70 -4.00
CA GLU A 272 8.59 -13.39 -5.28
C GLU A 272 8.34 -14.89 -5.07
N PHE A 273 7.42 -15.45 -5.86
CA PHE A 273 7.08 -16.86 -5.83
C PHE A 273 7.07 -17.45 -7.24
N VAL A 274 7.33 -18.76 -7.31
CA VAL A 274 7.09 -19.55 -8.51
C VAL A 274 6.10 -20.65 -8.16
N ILE A 275 4.88 -20.53 -8.66
CA ILE A 275 3.83 -21.53 -8.46
C ILE A 275 4.03 -22.63 -9.49
N THR A 276 4.30 -23.84 -9.03
CA THR A 276 4.60 -25.01 -9.88
C THR A 276 3.48 -26.06 -9.92
N GLY A 277 2.41 -25.81 -9.15
CA GLY A 277 1.21 -26.64 -9.15
C GLY A 277 0.36 -26.44 -10.40
N ASP A 278 -0.50 -27.42 -10.68
CA ASP A 278 -1.43 -27.36 -11.80
C ASP A 278 -2.65 -26.51 -11.40
N SER A 279 -3.08 -25.58 -12.24
CA SER A 279 -4.30 -24.78 -11.98
C SER A 279 -5.52 -25.68 -12.08
N VAL A 280 -6.26 -25.81 -10.98
CA VAL A 280 -7.45 -26.68 -10.87
C VAL A 280 -8.74 -25.89 -10.78
N TRP A 281 -8.67 -24.59 -10.46
CA TRP A 281 -9.84 -23.72 -10.46
C TRP A 281 -9.41 -22.26 -10.64
N GLN A 282 -10.21 -21.51 -11.38
CA GLN A 282 -10.05 -20.08 -11.56
C GLN A 282 -11.44 -19.44 -11.60
N GLU A 283 -11.57 -18.29 -10.95
CA GLU A 283 -12.76 -17.46 -10.95
C GLU A 283 -12.38 -16.00 -11.13
N GLN A 284 -13.15 -15.25 -11.91
CA GLN A 284 -12.99 -13.80 -12.05
C GLN A 284 -14.37 -13.16 -11.99
N GLY A 285 -14.52 -12.16 -11.12
CA GLY A 285 -15.81 -11.53 -10.90
C GLY A 285 -15.72 -10.08 -10.48
N ARG A 286 -16.91 -9.52 -10.24
CA ARG A 286 -17.11 -8.18 -9.69
C ARG A 286 -17.65 -8.31 -8.28
N PHE A 287 -17.22 -7.42 -7.38
CA PHE A 287 -17.85 -7.34 -6.08
C PHE A 287 -19.26 -6.74 -6.20
N ASN A 288 -20.23 -7.28 -5.45
CA ASN A 288 -21.59 -6.69 -5.35
C ASN A 288 -21.54 -5.24 -4.82
N SER A 289 -20.57 -4.97 -3.95
CA SER A 289 -20.22 -3.63 -3.47
C SER A 289 -18.70 -3.49 -3.47
N PRO A 290 -18.14 -2.39 -3.98
CA PRO A 290 -16.69 -2.19 -3.97
C PRO A 290 -16.09 -2.38 -2.57
N LYS A 291 -14.95 -3.06 -2.49
CA LYS A 291 -14.19 -3.21 -1.25
C LYS A 291 -13.32 -1.97 -1.09
N ILE A 292 -13.43 -1.30 0.05
CA ILE A 292 -12.72 -0.05 0.35
C ILE A 292 -11.78 -0.30 1.51
N GLY A 293 -10.51 0.06 1.33
CA GLY A 293 -9.50 0.02 2.37
C GLY A 293 -9.80 0.98 3.53
N GLN A 294 -9.06 0.83 4.61
CA GLN A 294 -9.22 1.65 5.80
C GLN A 294 -8.21 2.80 5.84
N PRO A 295 -8.60 4.01 6.30
CA PRO A 295 -7.64 5.08 6.49
C PRO A 295 -6.69 4.76 7.67
N PHE A 296 -5.44 5.21 7.60
CA PHE A 296 -4.50 4.99 8.70
C PHE A 296 -4.93 5.74 9.98
N THR A 297 -5.64 6.86 9.79
CA THR A 297 -6.36 7.58 10.84
C THR A 297 -7.54 8.35 10.23
N GLU A 298 -8.70 8.31 10.89
CA GLU A 298 -9.87 9.09 10.46
C GLU A 298 -9.64 10.59 10.64
N ALA A 299 -8.80 11.00 11.59
CA ALA A 299 -8.48 12.41 11.82
C ALA A 299 -7.56 13.01 10.73
N GLY A 300 -6.84 12.15 10.02
CA GLY A 300 -5.84 12.51 9.00
C GLY A 300 -6.39 12.54 7.57
N VAL A 301 -7.70 12.32 7.40
CA VAL A 301 -8.30 12.08 6.09
C VAL A 301 -9.53 12.95 5.89
N PHE A 302 -9.51 13.74 4.83
CA PHE A 302 -10.69 14.45 4.34
C PHE A 302 -11.26 13.68 3.15
N ARG A 303 -12.52 13.23 3.26
CA ARG A 303 -13.20 12.48 2.19
C ARG A 303 -13.95 13.41 1.24
N ILE A 304 -14.03 13.05 -0.03
CA ILE A 304 -14.88 13.74 -1.01
C ILE A 304 -16.26 13.05 -1.03
N PRO A 305 -17.36 13.75 -0.72
CA PRO A 305 -18.70 13.16 -0.69
C PRO A 305 -19.17 12.60 -2.04
N LEU A 306 -20.04 11.60 -1.95
CA LEU A 306 -21.12 11.24 -2.89
C LEU A 306 -20.81 10.50 -4.19
N LYS A 307 -19.56 10.32 -4.63
CA LYS A 307 -19.29 9.48 -5.83
C LYS A 307 -18.17 8.47 -5.69
N HIS A 308 -17.15 8.77 -4.90
CA HIS A 308 -15.96 7.93 -4.80
C HIS A 308 -15.54 7.82 -3.33
N PRO A 309 -16.14 6.90 -2.56
CA PRO A 309 -15.91 6.80 -1.10
C PRO A 309 -14.46 6.46 -0.71
N HIS A 310 -13.65 6.03 -1.68
CA HIS A 310 -12.21 5.81 -1.54
C HIS A 310 -11.37 7.07 -1.78
N GLN A 311 -11.93 8.09 -2.43
CA GLN A 311 -11.20 9.32 -2.73
C GLN A 311 -11.03 10.15 -1.47
N VAL A 312 -9.77 10.49 -1.21
CA VAL A 312 -9.38 11.38 -0.12
C VAL A 312 -8.63 12.56 -0.69
N LEU A 313 -8.66 13.67 0.03
CA LEU A 313 -7.90 14.85 -0.34
C LEU A 313 -6.40 14.51 -0.29
N SER A 314 -5.72 14.70 -1.42
CA SER A 314 -4.28 14.49 -1.57
C SER A 314 -3.66 15.81 -2.01
N PRO A 315 -2.51 16.23 -1.46
CA PRO A 315 -1.83 17.43 -1.92
C PRO A 315 -1.42 17.31 -3.40
N THR A 316 -1.78 18.30 -4.21
CA THR A 316 -1.47 18.32 -5.65
C THR A 316 -0.51 19.43 -6.05
N PHE A 317 -0.50 20.56 -5.32
CA PHE A 317 0.22 21.78 -5.67
C PHE A 317 -0.10 22.34 -7.07
N GLU A 318 -1.17 21.87 -7.72
CA GLU A 318 -1.57 22.32 -9.05
C GLU A 318 -2.48 23.56 -8.91
N ARG A 319 -1.99 24.73 -9.35
CA ARG A 319 -2.69 26.03 -9.22
C ARG A 319 -4.10 26.10 -9.84
N GLN A 320 -4.42 25.25 -10.81
CA GLN A 320 -5.59 25.43 -11.69
C GLN A 320 -6.59 24.27 -11.72
N ARG A 321 -6.37 23.17 -11.00
CA ARG A 321 -7.30 22.05 -11.04
C ARG A 321 -8.28 22.07 -9.88
N ASN A 322 -9.49 21.59 -10.19
CA ASN A 322 -10.51 21.21 -9.22
C ASN A 322 -9.98 20.08 -8.33
N LEU A 323 -10.80 19.48 -7.49
CA LEU A 323 -10.59 18.19 -6.78
C LEU A 323 -10.28 17.01 -7.74
N GLU A 324 -9.42 17.20 -8.73
CA GLU A 324 -9.01 16.23 -9.71
C GLU A 324 -7.67 15.66 -9.29
N VAL A 325 -7.62 14.33 -9.34
CA VAL A 325 -6.47 13.49 -9.03
C VAL A 325 -5.24 14.01 -9.80
N PRO A 326 -4.11 14.30 -9.12
CA PRO A 326 -2.93 14.84 -9.77
C PRO A 326 -2.46 13.88 -10.86
N SER A 327 -2.36 14.38 -12.10
CA SER A 327 -1.91 13.57 -13.24
C SER A 327 -0.41 13.72 -13.51
N SER A 328 0.32 14.46 -12.67
CA SER A 328 1.65 14.98 -13.02
C SER A 328 2.77 14.50 -12.09
N VAL A 329 2.54 14.35 -10.78
CA VAL A 329 3.50 13.69 -9.87
C VAL A 329 3.17 12.20 -9.81
N LYS A 330 3.78 11.41 -10.71
CA LYS A 330 3.64 9.94 -10.76
C LYS A 330 3.85 9.32 -9.37
N GLY A 331 2.78 9.10 -8.61
CA GLY A 331 2.79 8.29 -7.39
C GLY A 331 2.32 8.94 -6.09
N VAL A 332 1.88 10.21 -6.06
CA VAL A 332 1.24 10.76 -4.85
C VAL A 332 -0.27 10.67 -5.00
N ASN A 333 -0.83 9.55 -4.53
CA ASN A 333 -2.27 9.33 -4.51
C ASN A 333 -2.64 8.79 -3.13
N TRP A 334 -3.16 9.63 -2.24
CA TRP A 334 -3.51 9.19 -0.89
C TRP A 334 -4.85 8.45 -0.84
N ASN A 335 -5.50 8.17 -1.98
CA ASN A 335 -6.75 7.41 -1.99
C ASN A 335 -6.61 6.10 -1.23
N LEU A 336 -7.72 5.72 -0.60
CA LEU A 336 -7.83 4.40 0.02
C LEU A 336 -7.82 3.35 -1.09
N ASP A 337 -7.35 2.15 -0.74
CA ASP A 337 -7.52 0.99 -1.63
C ASP A 337 -9.00 0.87 -2.03
N TYR A 338 -9.25 0.58 -3.30
CA TYR A 338 -10.60 0.50 -3.86
C TYR A 338 -10.66 -0.58 -4.92
N TRP A 339 -11.39 -1.65 -4.63
CA TRP A 339 -11.45 -2.80 -5.51
C TRP A 339 -12.89 -3.06 -5.95
N THR A 340 -13.10 -3.13 -7.26
CA THR A 340 -14.40 -3.44 -7.89
C THR A 340 -14.42 -4.82 -8.51
N THR A 341 -13.25 -5.40 -8.77
CA THR A 341 -13.09 -6.73 -9.36
C THR A 341 -12.12 -7.60 -8.57
N TYR A 342 -12.24 -8.90 -8.77
CA TYR A 342 -11.32 -9.88 -8.21
C TYR A 342 -11.03 -10.99 -9.23
N ARG A 343 -9.88 -11.64 -9.05
CA ARG A 343 -9.54 -12.92 -9.70
C ARG A 343 -8.95 -13.86 -8.66
N VAL A 344 -9.41 -15.11 -8.64
CA VAL A 344 -8.94 -16.14 -7.73
C VAL A 344 -8.48 -17.35 -8.53
N GLU A 345 -7.32 -17.89 -8.19
CA GLU A 345 -6.75 -19.06 -8.86
C GLU A 345 -6.21 -20.05 -7.82
N LEU A 346 -6.64 -21.30 -7.92
CA LEU A 346 -6.25 -22.41 -7.03
C LEU A 346 -5.34 -23.37 -7.79
N PHE A 347 -4.18 -23.65 -7.21
CA PHE A 347 -3.16 -24.52 -7.79
C PHE A 347 -2.94 -25.74 -6.89
N LEU A 348 -2.98 -26.93 -7.47
CA LEU A 348 -2.65 -28.19 -6.79
C LEU A 348 -1.14 -28.44 -6.85
N ASN A 349 -0.49 -28.43 -5.68
CA ASN A 349 0.93 -28.73 -5.56
C ASN A 349 1.19 -30.25 -5.51
N GLN A 350 2.44 -30.64 -5.77
CA GLN A 350 2.86 -32.06 -5.77
C GLN A 350 2.63 -32.78 -4.43
N ASP A 351 2.58 -32.04 -3.31
CA ASP A 351 2.34 -32.58 -1.98
C ASP A 351 0.85 -32.69 -1.63
N CYS A 352 -0.03 -32.55 -2.64
CA CYS A 352 -1.48 -32.53 -2.52
C CYS A 352 -2.05 -31.41 -1.62
N ASN A 353 -1.23 -30.40 -1.31
CA ASN A 353 -1.70 -29.14 -0.76
C ASN A 353 -1.95 -28.14 -1.89
N TYR A 354 -2.60 -27.04 -1.56
CA TYR A 354 -2.98 -26.04 -2.56
C TYR A 354 -2.26 -24.72 -2.30
N ALA A 355 -1.97 -24.00 -3.38
CA ALA A 355 -1.66 -22.58 -3.31
C ALA A 355 -2.84 -21.79 -3.88
N LEU A 356 -3.18 -20.68 -3.25
CA LEU A 356 -4.26 -19.80 -3.70
C LEU A 356 -3.71 -18.43 -4.01
N VAL A 357 -3.96 -17.94 -5.22
CA VAL A 357 -3.69 -16.57 -5.63
C VAL A 357 -5.01 -15.81 -5.62
N ILE A 358 -5.03 -14.67 -4.94
CA ILE A 358 -6.15 -13.73 -4.93
C ILE A 358 -5.63 -12.42 -5.49
N GLU A 359 -6.23 -11.93 -6.56
CA GLU A 359 -5.97 -10.63 -7.12
C GLU A 359 -7.18 -9.73 -6.87
N LEU A 360 -6.91 -8.53 -6.36
CA LEU A 360 -7.89 -7.48 -6.14
C LEU A 360 -7.58 -6.33 -7.09
N GLY A 361 -8.61 -5.80 -7.74
CA GLY A 361 -8.40 -4.88 -8.84
C GLY A 361 -9.58 -3.98 -9.14
N THR A 362 -9.43 -3.18 -10.19
CA THR A 362 -10.46 -2.27 -10.67
C THR A 362 -10.80 -2.55 -12.13
N ASP A 363 -12.03 -2.26 -12.53
CA ASP A 363 -12.51 -2.22 -13.91
C ASP A 363 -12.69 -0.78 -14.42
N HIS A 364 -12.32 0.20 -13.60
CA HIS A 364 -12.42 1.63 -13.92
C HIS A 364 -11.06 2.15 -14.35
N GLY A 365 -10.89 2.34 -15.67
CA GLY A 365 -9.77 3.09 -16.22
C GLY A 365 -10.23 3.92 -17.41
N PRO A 366 -9.57 5.06 -17.71
CA PRO A 366 -10.00 6.02 -18.74
C PRO A 366 -10.08 5.44 -20.17
N PHE A 367 -9.55 4.23 -20.40
CA PHE A 367 -9.44 3.60 -21.72
C PHE A 367 -9.78 2.12 -21.75
N ILE A 368 -10.52 1.62 -20.75
CA ILE A 368 -10.66 0.18 -20.54
C ILE A 368 -12.07 -0.26 -20.93
N ALA A 369 -12.14 -1.28 -21.79
CA ALA A 369 -13.40 -1.95 -22.08
C ALA A 369 -14.00 -2.47 -20.76
N ASN A 370 -15.30 -2.22 -20.55
CA ASN A 370 -16.04 -2.81 -19.44
C ASN A 370 -15.70 -4.32 -19.38
N ASP A 371 -15.36 -4.83 -18.20
CA ASP A 371 -15.01 -6.24 -17.89
C ASP A 371 -13.52 -6.63 -17.88
N LEU A 372 -12.58 -5.70 -18.10
CA LEU A 372 -11.16 -5.99 -17.86
C LEU A 372 -10.81 -5.89 -16.36
N HIS A 373 -10.29 -6.97 -15.78
CA HIS A 373 -9.69 -6.96 -14.45
C HIS A 373 -8.28 -6.38 -14.50
N LEU A 374 -8.06 -5.23 -13.84
CA LEU A 374 -6.73 -4.70 -13.58
C LEU A 374 -6.30 -5.01 -12.16
N ALA A 375 -5.42 -6.00 -12.00
CA ALA A 375 -4.87 -6.34 -10.69
C ALA A 375 -4.05 -5.18 -10.12
N GLU A 376 -4.46 -4.67 -8.96
CA GLU A 376 -3.76 -3.64 -8.20
C GLU A 376 -3.07 -4.22 -6.96
N ARG A 377 -3.54 -5.39 -6.51
CA ARG A 377 -2.98 -6.12 -5.37
C ARG A 377 -3.08 -7.61 -5.60
N THR A 378 -1.99 -8.31 -5.30
CA THR A 378 -1.91 -9.77 -5.40
C THR A 378 -1.56 -10.34 -4.02
N ILE A 379 -2.36 -11.29 -3.56
CA ILE A 379 -2.18 -12.02 -2.31
C ILE A 379 -1.95 -13.50 -2.65
N LEU A 380 -0.94 -14.10 -2.05
CA LEU A 380 -0.65 -15.53 -2.14
C LEU A 380 -0.82 -16.19 -0.77
N ILE A 381 -1.63 -17.25 -0.74
CA ILE A 381 -1.69 -18.20 0.37
C ILE A 381 -0.97 -19.45 -0.10
N PRO A 382 0.30 -19.67 0.31
CA PRO A 382 1.18 -20.63 -0.33
C PRO A 382 0.82 -22.09 -0.01
N LYS A 383 0.03 -22.32 1.05
CA LYS A 383 -0.29 -23.66 1.52
C LYS A 383 -1.65 -23.73 2.21
N ILE A 384 -2.61 -24.35 1.54
CA ILE A 384 -3.91 -24.74 2.07
C ILE A 384 -3.95 -26.26 2.13
N SER A 385 -4.35 -26.81 3.28
CA SER A 385 -4.48 -28.26 3.43
C SER A 385 -5.60 -28.78 2.54
N GLY A 386 -5.34 -29.86 1.80
CA GLY A 386 -6.37 -30.46 0.96
C GLY A 386 -7.59 -30.98 1.70
N ARG A 387 -7.49 -31.23 3.02
CA ARG A 387 -8.64 -31.61 3.86
C ARG A 387 -9.65 -30.49 4.06
N HIS A 388 -9.20 -29.25 4.03
CA HIS A 388 -10.00 -28.06 4.38
C HIS A 388 -10.15 -27.10 3.20
N VAL A 389 -9.73 -27.50 1.99
CA VAL A 389 -9.72 -26.58 0.84
C VAL A 389 -11.11 -26.04 0.51
N ILE A 390 -12.15 -26.88 0.55
CA ILE A 390 -13.53 -26.47 0.26
C ILE A 390 -14.09 -25.56 1.37
N GLU A 391 -13.80 -25.88 2.64
CA GLU A 391 -14.19 -25.05 3.79
C GLU A 391 -13.60 -23.64 3.67
N HIS A 392 -12.29 -23.55 3.43
CA HIS A 392 -11.60 -22.27 3.24
C HIS A 392 -12.13 -21.50 2.01
N LEU A 393 -12.40 -22.17 0.89
CA LEU A 393 -12.97 -21.50 -0.28
C LEU A 393 -14.37 -20.95 -0.02
N ASN A 394 -15.17 -21.57 0.86
CA ASN A 394 -16.46 -21.00 1.26
C ASN A 394 -16.31 -19.72 2.08
N ASP A 395 -15.32 -19.63 2.98
CA ASP A 395 -15.03 -18.37 3.70
C ASP A 395 -14.69 -17.24 2.71
N LEU A 396 -13.90 -17.56 1.67
CA LEU A 396 -13.55 -16.60 0.64
C LEU A 396 -14.75 -16.22 -0.23
N ARG A 397 -15.59 -17.20 -0.64
CA ARG A 397 -16.82 -16.99 -1.42
C ARG A 397 -17.70 -15.92 -0.77
N ASP A 398 -17.92 -16.04 0.53
CA ASP A 398 -18.76 -15.10 1.29
C ASP A 398 -18.17 -13.69 1.29
N TRP A 399 -16.85 -13.58 1.46
CA TRP A 399 -16.17 -12.28 1.39
C TRP A 399 -16.22 -11.66 -0.01
N LEU A 400 -16.09 -12.46 -1.06
CA LEU A 400 -16.19 -12.04 -2.46
C LEU A 400 -17.62 -11.65 -2.86
N GLY A 401 -18.63 -12.13 -2.13
CA GLY A 401 -20.04 -11.92 -2.45
C GLY A 401 -20.52 -12.81 -3.60
N MET A 402 -19.90 -13.97 -3.78
CA MET A 402 -20.31 -14.98 -4.75
C MET A 402 -21.57 -15.71 -4.25
N GLU A 403 -22.53 -15.97 -5.13
CA GLU A 403 -23.76 -16.70 -4.77
C GLU A 403 -23.46 -18.15 -4.36
N GLU A 404 -22.73 -18.87 -5.21
CA GLU A 404 -22.37 -20.26 -4.98
C GLU A 404 -20.93 -20.53 -5.43
N LEU A 405 -20.28 -21.48 -4.74
CA LEU A 405 -19.02 -22.04 -5.19
C LEU A 405 -19.35 -23.26 -6.07
N PRO A 406 -18.78 -23.41 -7.28
CA PRO A 406 -19.02 -24.56 -8.15
C PRO A 406 -18.28 -25.80 -7.62
N GLU A 407 -18.65 -26.26 -6.42
CA GLU A 407 -17.92 -27.25 -5.63
C GLU A 407 -17.72 -28.56 -6.40
N THR A 408 -18.74 -29.02 -7.13
CA THR A 408 -18.64 -30.22 -7.98
C THR A 408 -17.56 -30.07 -9.04
N SER A 409 -17.54 -28.95 -9.77
CA SER A 409 -16.54 -28.71 -10.81
C SER A 409 -15.12 -28.59 -10.22
N ILE A 410 -14.99 -27.93 -9.06
CA ILE A 410 -13.71 -27.85 -8.35
C ILE A 410 -13.23 -29.25 -7.96
N LYS A 411 -14.10 -30.08 -7.39
CA LYS A 411 -13.78 -31.46 -7.01
C LYS A 411 -13.41 -32.31 -8.23
N GLU A 412 -14.13 -32.20 -9.34
CA GLU A 412 -13.81 -32.90 -10.59
C GLU A 412 -12.42 -32.51 -11.12
N ASN A 413 -12.10 -31.22 -11.15
CA ASN A 413 -10.78 -30.75 -11.59
C ASN A 413 -9.66 -31.20 -10.63
N ILE A 414 -9.92 -31.22 -9.33
CA ILE A 414 -9.01 -31.78 -8.33
C ILE A 414 -8.77 -33.27 -8.62
N ALA A 415 -9.81 -34.06 -8.88
CA ALA A 415 -9.68 -35.47 -9.23
C ALA A 415 -8.86 -35.67 -10.51
N LEU A 416 -9.14 -34.89 -11.55
CA LEU A 416 -8.42 -34.94 -12.83
C LEU A 416 -6.93 -34.62 -12.67
N ALA A 417 -6.59 -33.71 -11.75
CA ALA A 417 -5.21 -33.38 -11.43
C ALA A 417 -4.55 -34.36 -10.43
N GLY A 418 -5.26 -35.41 -9.98
CA GLY A 418 -4.76 -36.41 -9.04
C GLY A 418 -4.68 -35.92 -7.58
N GLY A 419 -5.45 -34.89 -7.23
CA GLY A 419 -5.48 -34.31 -5.90
C GLY A 419 -6.36 -35.06 -4.91
N TYR A 420 -6.23 -34.71 -3.63
CA TYR A 420 -7.07 -35.24 -2.57
C TYR A 420 -8.44 -34.56 -2.53
N ILE A 421 -9.52 -35.33 -2.62
CA ILE A 421 -10.90 -34.87 -2.46
C ILE A 421 -11.43 -35.31 -1.09
N PRO A 422 -11.73 -34.38 -0.18
CA PRO A 422 -12.36 -34.71 1.09
C PRO A 422 -13.70 -35.44 0.89
N GLY A 423 -13.85 -36.61 1.52
CA GLY A 423 -15.08 -37.40 1.54
C GLY A 423 -15.34 -38.28 0.31
N ALA A 424 -14.45 -38.28 -0.69
CA ALA A 424 -14.58 -39.18 -1.84
C ALA A 424 -14.05 -40.59 -1.52
N GLU A 425 -14.79 -41.62 -1.94
CA GLU A 425 -14.32 -43.01 -1.95
C GLU A 425 -13.48 -43.26 -3.21
N ILE A 426 -12.35 -43.96 -3.06
CA ILE A 426 -11.46 -44.32 -4.18
C ILE A 426 -11.79 -45.77 -4.57
N LEU A 427 -12.11 -45.99 -5.84
CA LEU A 427 -12.42 -47.31 -6.41
C LEU A 427 -11.23 -47.90 -7.17
#